data_AF-A0A2N1UPV0-F1
#
_entry.id   AF-A0A2N1UPV0-F1
#
_cell.length_a   1.000
_cell.length_b   1.000
_cell.length_c   1.000
_cell.angle_alpha   90.00
_cell.angle_beta   90.00
_cell.angle_gamma   90.00
#
_symmetry.space_group_name_H-M   'P 1'
#
loop_
_entity.id
_entity.type
_entity.pdbx_description
1 polymer ?
#
loop_
_entity_poly.entity_id
_entity_poly.type
_entity_poly.pdbx_seq_one_letter_code
_entity_poly.pdbx_strand_id
1 'polypeptide(L)'
;EYYALAPILDNYQAKIAMHLEFREKLSAEAVAAAAGEPLDQVTAALEHIAWAGVAFVNTVDGVDLYWQDIFVPGHLEMINNNKELVARHPEVAEAFYYFGGKKGPMAVGIMPIGSGPMRVLPIERAIDGNSKKVTYEEVSHHLDQASVFSVSDCSCRTSREAMGEGCGHLKEEMCIQLGHAAEYYIKTGRGREITRAEAFEIIKKAEDNGLMHSIPNLDTPGHTHAICNCCGCGCYAMRLANEYLNNDIVRSNYKSVVDESKCVACGECVDVCPTNAIRLGQKLCSKTPLDETVTKVTPRNTEWQADKWNRDYRTNRKNALASGTAPCITKCPAHIPVQGYIKLAAQGRYTEALELIKKHNPLPAVCGRICPRLCEEDCTRGDIDEAVAVDDIKKFIAEKDLEMSTRFMSVKRHDYSDKKIAIIGSGP
;
A
#
# COMPACT_ATOMS: atom_id res chain seq x y z
N GLU A 1 10.53 -8.27 20.87
CA GLU A 1 11.62 -9.20 20.56
C GLU A 1 11.37 -10.56 21.20
N TYR A 2 11.52 -10.75 22.52
CA TYR A 2 11.27 -12.06 23.15
C TYR A 2 9.93 -12.72 22.74
N TYR A 3 8.83 -11.97 22.81
CA TYR A 3 7.51 -12.44 22.38
C TYR A 3 7.44 -12.96 20.92
N ALA A 4 8.26 -12.42 20.03
CA ALA A 4 8.33 -12.84 18.63
C ALA A 4 9.26 -14.06 18.40
N LEU A 5 10.26 -14.25 19.26
CA LEU A 5 11.34 -15.21 19.06
C LEU A 5 11.15 -16.50 19.88
N ALA A 6 10.62 -16.39 21.09
CA ALA A 6 10.45 -17.52 22.00
C ALA A 6 9.61 -18.69 21.44
N PRO A 7 8.55 -18.46 20.62
CA PRO A 7 7.79 -19.58 20.06
C PRO A 7 8.49 -20.30 18.89
N ILE A 8 9.51 -19.69 18.29
CA ILE A 8 10.04 -20.11 16.98
C ILE A 8 11.49 -20.59 17.02
N LEU A 9 12.21 -20.32 18.11
CA LEU A 9 13.55 -20.82 18.36
C LEU A 9 13.58 -21.60 19.67
N ASP A 10 14.27 -22.75 19.66
CA ASP A 10 14.63 -23.43 20.90
C ASP A 10 15.89 -22.80 21.55
N ASN A 11 16.27 -23.30 22.73
CA ASN A 11 17.43 -22.79 23.47
C ASN A 11 18.75 -22.98 22.72
N TYR A 12 18.89 -24.05 21.94
CA TYR A 12 20.10 -24.33 21.18
C TYR A 12 20.20 -23.38 19.98
N GLN A 13 19.13 -23.24 19.22
CA GLN A 13 19.03 -22.31 18.10
C GLN A 13 19.22 -20.86 18.57
N ALA A 14 18.66 -20.48 19.71
CA ALA A 14 18.90 -19.17 20.32
C ALA A 14 20.39 -18.98 20.67
N LYS A 15 21.04 -19.99 21.26
CA LYS A 15 22.48 -19.97 21.53
C LYS A 15 23.29 -19.78 20.24
N ILE A 16 22.99 -20.53 19.19
CA ILE A 16 23.69 -20.42 17.89
C ILE A 16 23.45 -19.06 17.26
N ALA A 17 22.22 -18.53 17.29
CA ALA A 17 21.90 -17.22 16.75
C ALA A 17 22.69 -16.08 17.41
N MET A 18 23.07 -16.21 18.70
CA MET A 18 23.91 -15.23 19.41
C MET A 18 25.36 -15.14 18.89
N HIS A 19 25.81 -16.13 18.11
CA HIS A 19 27.13 -16.10 17.46
C HIS A 19 27.09 -15.48 16.06
N LEU A 20 25.91 -15.09 15.57
CA LEU A 20 25.79 -14.31 14.35
C LEU A 20 26.01 -12.83 14.64
N GLU A 21 26.56 -12.13 13.65
CA GLU A 21 26.92 -10.73 13.77
C GLU A 21 26.05 -9.83 12.91
N PHE A 22 25.94 -8.55 13.31
CA PHE A 22 25.12 -7.58 12.60
C PHE A 22 25.79 -7.16 11.30
N ARG A 23 25.19 -7.55 10.17
CA ARG A 23 25.66 -7.28 8.80
C ARG A 23 27.05 -7.83 8.46
N GLU A 24 27.58 -8.74 9.29
CA GLU A 24 28.79 -9.50 8.99
C GLU A 24 28.44 -10.93 8.60
N LYS A 25 28.87 -11.34 7.40
CA LYS A 25 28.54 -12.62 6.78
C LYS A 25 29.48 -13.72 7.29
N LEU A 26 28.93 -14.71 8.00
CA LEU A 26 29.68 -15.82 8.58
C LEU A 26 29.27 -17.16 7.96
N SER A 27 30.23 -18.05 7.70
CA SER A 27 29.92 -19.42 7.29
C SER A 27 29.52 -20.27 8.51
N ALA A 28 28.89 -21.42 8.27
CA ALA A 28 28.55 -22.36 9.34
C ALA A 28 29.79 -22.84 10.11
N GLU A 29 30.94 -23.01 9.43
CA GLU A 29 32.22 -23.38 10.05
C GLU A 29 32.72 -22.30 11.02
N ALA A 30 32.62 -21.03 10.62
CA ALA A 30 33.03 -19.92 11.48
C ALA A 30 32.15 -19.83 12.73
N VAL A 31 30.84 -19.97 12.57
CA VAL A 31 29.88 -19.97 13.68
C VAL A 31 30.11 -21.19 14.59
N ALA A 32 30.36 -22.37 14.03
CA ALA A 32 30.63 -23.59 14.79
C ALA A 32 31.91 -23.47 15.62
N ALA A 33 32.98 -22.92 15.03
CA ALA A 33 34.23 -22.66 15.74
C ALA A 33 34.04 -21.65 16.88
N ALA A 34 33.28 -20.58 16.66
CA ALA A 34 33.00 -19.57 17.68
C ALA A 34 32.09 -20.10 18.81
N ALA A 35 31.12 -20.95 18.48
CA ALA A 35 30.19 -21.57 19.44
C ALA A 35 30.81 -22.74 20.22
N GLY A 36 31.88 -23.34 19.70
CA GLY A 36 32.47 -24.56 20.24
C GLY A 36 31.54 -25.77 20.08
N GLU A 37 30.77 -25.81 19.00
CA GLU A 37 29.71 -26.81 18.74
C GLU A 37 29.99 -27.61 17.45
N PRO A 38 29.46 -28.84 17.30
CA PRO A 38 29.61 -29.62 16.08
C PRO A 38 29.03 -28.93 14.83
N LEU A 39 29.77 -28.93 13.73
CA LEU A 39 29.39 -28.23 12.48
C LEU A 39 28.03 -28.68 11.93
N ASP A 40 27.73 -29.97 11.99
CA ASP A 40 26.47 -30.54 11.53
C ASP A 40 25.28 -29.98 12.32
N GLN A 41 25.41 -29.88 13.65
CA GLN A 41 24.37 -29.32 14.52
C GLN A 41 24.21 -27.81 14.32
N VAL A 42 25.32 -27.08 14.18
CA VAL A 42 25.29 -25.64 13.89
C VAL A 42 24.67 -25.36 12.53
N THR A 43 25.00 -26.15 11.51
CA THR A 43 24.42 -26.00 10.16
C THR A 43 22.92 -26.19 10.20
N ALA A 44 22.43 -27.28 10.80
CA ALA A 44 20.99 -27.54 10.95
C ALA A 44 20.27 -26.43 11.75
N ALA A 45 20.91 -25.91 12.80
CA ALA A 45 20.37 -24.79 13.56
C ALA A 45 20.30 -23.51 12.71
N LEU A 46 21.36 -23.17 11.97
CA LEU A 46 21.40 -21.99 11.11
C LEU A 46 20.37 -22.05 9.98
N GLU A 47 20.16 -23.22 9.38
CA GLU A 47 19.11 -23.45 8.39
C GLU A 47 17.73 -23.15 8.98
N HIS A 48 17.42 -23.65 10.18
CA HIS A 48 16.17 -23.34 10.87
C HIS A 48 16.06 -21.87 11.27
N ILE A 49 17.11 -21.26 11.80
CA ILE A 49 17.13 -19.84 12.20
C ILE A 49 16.85 -18.95 10.97
N ALA A 50 17.45 -19.27 9.82
CA ALA A 50 17.20 -18.59 8.56
C ALA A 50 15.78 -18.86 8.03
N TRP A 51 15.31 -20.10 8.08
CA TRP A 51 13.94 -20.47 7.74
C TRP A 51 12.91 -19.83 8.68
N ALA A 52 13.21 -19.59 9.94
CA ALA A 52 12.34 -18.92 10.90
C ALA A 52 12.32 -17.40 10.68
N GLY A 53 13.38 -16.84 10.12
CA GLY A 53 13.47 -15.40 9.80
C GLY A 53 14.34 -14.61 10.77
N VAL A 54 15.10 -15.30 11.61
CA VAL A 54 15.95 -14.72 12.67
C VAL A 54 17.42 -14.60 12.21
N ALA A 55 17.74 -15.14 11.04
CA ALA A 55 18.97 -14.87 10.31
C ALA A 55 18.67 -14.70 8.82
N PHE A 56 19.51 -13.94 8.14
CA PHE A 56 19.57 -13.99 6.69
C PHE A 56 20.51 -15.11 6.24
N VAL A 57 20.31 -15.57 5.01
CA VAL A 57 21.23 -16.49 4.32
C VAL A 57 21.30 -16.16 2.84
N ASN A 58 22.52 -16.12 2.30
CA ASN A 58 22.80 -16.12 0.85
C ASN A 58 23.93 -17.10 0.58
N THR A 59 23.97 -17.62 -0.65
CA THR A 59 25.07 -18.47 -1.11
C THR A 59 26.07 -17.63 -1.90
N VAL A 60 27.31 -17.55 -1.44
CA VAL A 60 28.41 -16.84 -2.11
C VAL A 60 29.50 -17.86 -2.43
N ASP A 61 29.87 -17.97 -3.71
CA ASP A 61 30.88 -18.93 -4.19
C ASP A 61 30.62 -20.39 -3.74
N GLY A 62 29.34 -20.77 -3.65
CA GLY A 62 28.89 -22.10 -3.24
C GLY A 62 28.84 -22.33 -1.73
N VAL A 63 29.15 -21.31 -0.91
CA VAL A 63 29.10 -21.37 0.55
C VAL A 63 27.94 -20.54 1.08
N ASP A 64 27.19 -21.12 2.01
CA ASP A 64 26.12 -20.43 2.70
C ASP A 64 26.66 -19.53 3.81
N LEU A 65 26.34 -18.25 3.73
CA LEU A 65 26.73 -17.25 4.69
C LEU A 65 25.51 -16.70 5.41
N TYR A 66 25.63 -16.56 6.72
CA TYR A 66 24.56 -16.17 7.63
C TYR A 66 24.94 -14.88 8.39
N TRP A 67 23.95 -14.02 8.65
CA TRP A 67 24.13 -12.78 9.42
C TRP A 67 22.82 -12.30 10.03
N GLN A 68 22.91 -11.36 10.97
CA GLN A 68 21.76 -10.62 11.51
C GLN A 68 21.62 -9.26 10.85
N ASP A 69 20.39 -8.77 10.72
CA ASP A 69 20.10 -7.42 10.23
C ASP A 69 19.14 -6.71 11.20
N ILE A 70 18.64 -5.55 10.77
CA ILE A 70 17.71 -4.73 11.55
C ILE A 70 16.44 -5.54 11.86
N PHE A 71 15.91 -5.37 13.07
CA PHE A 71 14.71 -6.10 13.48
C PHE A 71 13.45 -5.67 12.71
N VAL A 72 13.29 -4.36 12.45
CA VAL A 72 12.28 -3.74 11.58
C VAL A 72 12.83 -2.46 10.92
N PRO A 73 12.74 -2.31 9.59
CA PRO A 73 12.38 -3.33 8.62
C PRO A 73 13.45 -4.42 8.52
N GLY A 74 13.05 -5.70 8.55
CA GLY A 74 13.94 -6.86 8.44
C GLY A 74 13.33 -8.13 9.03
N HIS A 75 13.86 -8.59 10.16
CA HIS A 75 13.52 -9.91 10.73
C HIS A 75 12.03 -10.12 10.98
N LEU A 76 11.28 -9.14 11.52
CA LEU A 76 9.84 -9.34 11.75
C LEU A 76 9.04 -9.50 10.45
N GLU A 77 9.39 -8.77 9.40
CA GLU A 77 8.78 -8.97 8.08
C GLU A 77 9.03 -10.38 7.56
N MET A 78 10.24 -10.92 7.77
CA MET A 78 10.64 -12.26 7.32
C MET A 78 9.97 -13.36 8.13
N ILE A 79 9.90 -13.21 9.45
CA ILE A 79 9.14 -14.11 10.33
C ILE A 79 7.69 -14.13 9.88
N ASN A 80 7.09 -12.96 9.67
CA ASN A 80 5.69 -12.85 9.31
C ASN A 80 5.38 -13.28 7.86
N ASN A 81 6.35 -13.27 6.96
CA ASN A 81 6.20 -13.78 5.60
C ASN A 81 6.38 -15.30 5.51
N ASN A 82 6.81 -15.96 6.59
CA ASN A 82 6.77 -17.42 6.66
C ASN A 82 5.35 -17.90 7.00
N LYS A 83 4.61 -18.32 5.96
CA LYS A 83 3.21 -18.75 6.07
C LYS A 83 3.02 -19.96 7.00
N GLU A 84 3.94 -20.92 6.95
CA GLU A 84 3.89 -22.11 7.78
C GLU A 84 4.09 -21.76 9.26
N LEU A 85 5.07 -20.90 9.54
CA LEU A 85 5.37 -20.44 10.88
C LEU A 85 4.21 -19.62 11.45
N VAL A 86 3.65 -18.66 10.69
CA VAL A 86 2.50 -17.87 11.13
C VAL A 86 1.26 -18.72 11.36
N ALA A 87 1.03 -19.77 10.55
CA ALA A 87 -0.08 -20.68 10.76
C ALA A 87 0.04 -21.50 12.07
N ARG A 88 1.27 -21.83 12.49
CA ARG A 88 1.54 -22.54 13.75
C ARG A 88 1.58 -21.62 14.97
N HIS A 89 2.10 -20.41 14.78
CA HIS A 89 2.37 -19.43 15.83
C HIS A 89 1.78 -18.06 15.46
N PRO A 90 0.45 -17.91 15.37
CA PRO A 90 -0.16 -16.64 14.97
C PRO A 90 0.25 -15.46 15.86
N GLU A 91 0.63 -15.70 17.13
CA GLU A 91 1.15 -14.70 18.06
C GLU A 91 2.39 -13.95 17.52
N VAL A 92 3.24 -14.59 16.70
CA VAL A 92 4.42 -13.93 16.14
C VAL A 92 4.04 -12.87 15.10
N ALA A 93 2.91 -13.06 14.42
CA ALA A 93 2.39 -12.11 13.48
C ALA A 93 1.86 -10.86 14.21
N GLU A 94 1.27 -11.03 15.40
CA GLU A 94 0.86 -9.91 16.26
C GLU A 94 2.08 -9.13 16.79
N ALA A 95 3.20 -9.81 17.04
CA ALA A 95 4.41 -9.17 17.55
C ALA A 95 4.87 -8.01 16.65
N PHE A 96 4.69 -8.14 15.32
CA PHE A 96 5.01 -7.08 14.36
C PHE A 96 4.10 -5.85 14.54
N TYR A 97 2.81 -6.05 14.78
CA TYR A 97 1.89 -4.96 15.09
C TYR A 97 2.31 -4.21 16.36
N TYR A 98 2.53 -4.95 17.45
CA TYR A 98 2.91 -4.39 18.75
C TYR A 98 4.25 -3.67 18.72
N PHE A 99 5.22 -4.17 17.95
CA PHE A 99 6.55 -3.57 17.84
C PHE A 99 6.44 -2.09 17.43
N GLY A 100 5.81 -1.81 16.29
CA GLY A 100 5.70 -0.42 15.85
C GLY A 100 4.63 0.37 16.62
N GLY A 101 3.74 -0.28 17.38
CA GLY A 101 2.86 0.40 18.34
C GLY A 101 3.62 0.95 19.55
N LYS A 102 4.70 0.27 19.96
CA LYS A 102 5.60 0.71 21.03
C LYS A 102 6.69 1.65 20.53
N LYS A 103 7.31 1.33 19.38
CA LYS A 103 8.45 2.08 18.82
C LYS A 103 8.04 3.28 17.97
N GLY A 104 6.90 3.21 17.29
CA GLY A 104 6.39 4.28 16.45
C GLY A 104 6.31 5.63 17.16
N PRO A 105 5.66 5.71 18.35
CA PRO A 105 5.63 6.93 19.15
C PRO A 105 7.01 7.53 19.46
N MET A 106 8.02 6.69 19.69
CA MET A 106 9.38 7.15 19.99
C MET A 106 10.06 7.80 18.79
N ALA A 107 9.61 7.52 17.56
CA ALA A 107 10.18 8.08 16.34
C ALA A 107 9.57 9.46 15.97
N VAL A 108 8.48 9.86 16.63
CA VAL A 108 7.71 11.05 16.27
C VAL A 108 8.45 12.32 16.66
N GLY A 109 8.67 13.22 15.69
CA GLY A 109 9.37 14.49 15.91
C GLY A 109 10.90 14.41 16.00
N ILE A 110 11.45 13.23 16.31
CA ILE A 110 12.90 13.03 16.55
C ILE A 110 13.67 12.71 15.25
N MET A 111 13.16 11.78 14.43
CA MET A 111 13.83 11.33 13.20
C MET A 111 13.94 12.47 12.18
N PRO A 112 15.07 12.74 11.50
CA PRO A 112 15.15 13.82 10.51
C PRO A 112 14.14 13.68 9.36
N ILE A 113 13.81 14.80 8.70
CA ILE A 113 12.82 14.83 7.62
C ILE A 113 13.31 13.97 6.45
N GLY A 114 12.48 13.04 5.96
CA GLY A 114 12.84 12.15 4.86
C GLY A 114 13.81 11.02 5.24
N SER A 115 14.24 10.93 6.51
CA SER A 115 15.11 9.88 7.02
C SER A 115 14.33 8.78 7.74
N GLY A 116 13.07 8.57 7.36
CA GLY A 116 12.28 7.46 7.88
C GLY A 116 12.81 6.10 7.45
N PRO A 117 12.38 5.02 8.13
CA PRO A 117 12.82 3.66 7.80
C PRO A 117 12.32 3.19 6.43
N MET A 118 11.22 3.78 5.95
CA MET A 118 10.63 3.52 4.64
C MET A 118 10.47 4.85 3.90
N ARG A 119 10.75 4.84 2.59
CA ARG A 119 10.60 5.98 1.69
C ARG A 119 9.54 5.69 0.65
N VAL A 120 8.71 6.68 0.34
CA VAL A 120 7.66 6.56 -0.67
C VAL A 120 8.21 6.91 -2.05
N LEU A 121 8.01 6.02 -3.01
CA LEU A 121 8.28 6.30 -4.42
C LEU A 121 7.01 6.82 -5.10
N PRO A 122 7.09 7.90 -5.89
CA PRO A 122 5.97 8.37 -6.69
C PRO A 122 5.54 7.32 -7.73
N ILE A 123 4.29 7.43 -8.19
CA ILE A 123 3.84 6.69 -9.37
C ILE A 123 4.54 7.28 -10.59
N GLU A 124 5.43 6.51 -11.21
CA GLU A 124 6.36 7.01 -12.23
C GLU A 124 5.64 7.61 -13.45
N ARG A 125 4.55 6.97 -13.89
CA ARG A 125 3.68 7.49 -14.98
C ARG A 125 2.99 8.83 -14.67
N ALA A 126 2.96 9.24 -13.40
CA ALA A 126 2.38 10.51 -12.96
C ALA A 126 3.41 11.65 -12.87
N ILE A 127 4.70 11.37 -13.06
CA ILE A 127 5.75 12.40 -13.08
C ILE A 127 5.71 13.12 -14.43
N ASP A 128 5.60 14.45 -14.41
CA ASP A 128 5.62 15.26 -15.62
C ASP A 128 6.95 15.07 -16.39
N GLY A 129 6.87 14.81 -17.69
CA GLY A 129 8.04 14.59 -18.54
C GLY A 129 9.00 15.79 -18.62
N ASN A 130 8.52 17.01 -18.33
CA ASN A 130 9.34 18.22 -18.27
C ASN A 130 9.98 18.45 -16.89
N SER A 131 9.62 17.65 -15.88
CA SER A 131 10.27 17.71 -14.56
C SER A 131 11.66 17.09 -14.63
N LYS A 132 12.59 17.62 -13.84
CA LYS A 132 13.89 16.94 -13.63
C LYS A 132 13.61 15.60 -12.96
N LYS A 133 13.77 14.52 -13.72
CA LYS A 133 13.67 13.16 -13.21
C LYS A 133 14.88 12.86 -12.36
N VAL A 134 14.62 12.27 -11.21
CA VAL A 134 15.64 11.81 -10.28
C VAL A 134 15.55 10.29 -10.29
N THR A 135 16.51 9.63 -10.92
CA THR A 135 16.41 8.20 -11.25
C THR A 135 16.16 7.31 -10.04
N TYR A 136 16.75 7.63 -8.88
CA TYR A 136 16.52 6.85 -7.65
C TYR A 136 15.10 6.97 -7.07
N GLU A 137 14.26 7.86 -7.61
CA GLU A 137 12.83 7.98 -7.28
C GLU A 137 11.93 7.23 -8.28
N GLU A 138 12.49 6.68 -9.35
CA GLU A 138 11.76 5.91 -10.36
C GLU A 138 11.76 4.43 -9.96
N VAL A 139 10.59 3.78 -10.02
CA VAL A 139 10.47 2.35 -9.71
C VAL A 139 11.21 1.53 -10.77
N SER A 140 11.11 1.95 -12.03
CA SER A 140 11.81 1.32 -13.17
C SER A 140 13.32 1.23 -12.94
N HIS A 141 13.93 2.28 -12.39
CA HIS A 141 15.36 2.31 -12.09
C HIS A 141 15.79 1.18 -11.15
N HIS A 142 15.05 0.97 -10.05
CA HIS A 142 15.34 -0.09 -9.08
C HIS A 142 15.13 -1.48 -9.68
N LEU A 143 14.07 -1.65 -10.46
CA LEU A 143 13.81 -2.90 -11.18
C LEU A 143 14.87 -3.17 -12.26
N ASP A 144 15.41 -2.14 -12.89
CA ASP A 144 16.38 -2.30 -13.97
C ASP A 144 17.79 -2.65 -13.50
N GLN A 145 18.15 -2.18 -12.30
CA GLN A 145 19.43 -2.51 -11.67
C GLN A 145 19.48 -3.91 -11.06
N ALA A 146 18.33 -4.46 -10.68
CA ALA A 146 18.26 -5.79 -10.09
C ALA A 146 18.34 -6.90 -11.15
N SER A 147 18.98 -8.00 -10.76
CA SER A 147 19.13 -9.22 -11.57
C SER A 147 18.22 -10.36 -11.10
N VAL A 148 18.02 -10.47 -9.79
CA VAL A 148 17.19 -11.51 -9.15
C VAL A 148 16.00 -10.86 -8.48
N PHE A 149 14.82 -11.47 -8.63
CA PHE A 149 13.56 -10.96 -8.11
C PHE A 149 12.76 -12.08 -7.47
N SER A 150 12.10 -11.76 -6.36
CA SER A 150 11.05 -12.62 -5.81
C SER A 150 9.84 -11.80 -5.43
N VAL A 151 8.70 -12.48 -5.28
CA VAL A 151 7.51 -11.88 -4.73
C VAL A 151 6.94 -12.71 -3.59
N SER A 152 6.43 -12.02 -2.58
CA SER A 152 5.73 -12.60 -1.45
C SER A 152 4.48 -11.79 -1.11
N ASP A 153 3.67 -12.32 -0.21
CA ASP A 153 2.56 -11.60 0.38
C ASP A 153 3.05 -10.38 1.17
N CYS A 154 2.18 -9.39 1.35
CA CYS A 154 2.46 -8.22 2.18
C CYS A 154 2.48 -8.59 3.66
N SER A 155 3.65 -8.51 4.30
CA SER A 155 3.86 -8.80 5.72
C SER A 155 2.87 -8.07 6.63
N CYS A 156 2.72 -6.75 6.45
CA CYS A 156 1.82 -5.97 7.27
C CYS A 156 0.37 -6.45 7.16
N ARG A 157 -0.11 -6.80 5.96
CA ARG A 157 -1.49 -7.28 5.77
C ARG A 157 -1.66 -8.73 6.27
N THR A 158 -0.65 -9.58 6.12
CA THR A 158 -0.64 -10.92 6.74
C THR A 158 -0.72 -10.83 8.27
N SER A 159 0.03 -9.92 8.88
CA SER A 159 -0.02 -9.67 10.33
C SER A 159 -1.42 -9.22 10.79
N ARG A 160 -2.06 -8.32 10.02
CA ARG A 160 -3.45 -7.90 10.28
C ARG A 160 -4.43 -9.07 10.19
N GLU A 161 -4.32 -9.88 9.14
CA GLU A 161 -5.21 -11.02 8.92
C GLU A 161 -5.09 -12.06 10.04
N ALA A 162 -3.87 -12.32 10.53
CA ALA A 162 -3.63 -13.21 11.67
C ALA A 162 -4.32 -12.71 12.96
N MET A 163 -4.46 -11.40 13.13
CA MET A 163 -5.23 -10.78 14.22
C MET A 163 -6.75 -10.74 13.98
N GLY A 164 -7.24 -11.38 12.90
CA GLY A 164 -8.66 -11.35 12.52
C GLY A 164 -9.09 -10.01 11.89
N GLU A 165 -8.14 -9.17 11.47
CA GLU A 165 -8.42 -7.88 10.85
C GLU A 165 -8.21 -7.93 9.33
N GLY A 166 -9.11 -7.31 8.56
CA GLY A 166 -9.02 -7.17 7.10
C GLY A 166 -9.02 -5.72 6.63
N CYS A 167 -8.56 -5.48 5.40
CA CYS A 167 -8.64 -4.15 4.79
C CYS A 167 -9.08 -4.11 3.31
N GLY A 168 -9.48 -5.25 2.74
CA GLY A 168 -9.99 -5.37 1.35
C GLY A 168 -8.97 -5.13 0.22
N HIS A 169 -7.79 -4.60 0.54
CA HIS A 169 -6.69 -4.41 -0.40
C HIS A 169 -5.97 -5.74 -0.69
N LEU A 170 -5.34 -5.85 -1.86
CA LEU A 170 -4.58 -7.02 -2.30
C LEU A 170 -3.50 -7.37 -1.27
N LYS A 171 -3.44 -8.61 -0.78
CA LYS A 171 -2.39 -9.07 0.15
C LYS A 171 -1.33 -9.87 -0.60
N GLU A 172 -1.79 -10.78 -1.43
CA GLU A 172 -1.01 -11.75 -2.17
C GLU A 172 -0.11 -11.05 -3.20
N GLU A 173 1.16 -11.41 -3.21
CA GLU A 173 2.15 -10.96 -4.21
C GLU A 173 2.33 -9.43 -4.28
N MET A 174 2.35 -8.76 -3.12
CA MET A 174 2.46 -7.30 -3.03
C MET A 174 3.76 -6.79 -2.40
N CYS A 175 4.69 -7.69 -2.10
CA CYS A 175 6.02 -7.37 -1.61
C CYS A 175 7.04 -7.97 -2.58
N ILE A 176 7.74 -7.12 -3.33
CA ILE A 176 8.80 -7.54 -4.25
C ILE A 176 10.13 -7.42 -3.52
N GLN A 177 10.99 -8.43 -3.64
CA GLN A 177 12.36 -8.37 -3.14
C GLN A 177 13.33 -8.36 -4.32
N LEU A 178 14.48 -7.72 -4.12
CA LEU A 178 15.50 -7.48 -5.14
C LEU A 178 16.85 -8.04 -4.67
N GLY A 179 17.61 -8.64 -5.59
CA GLY A 179 18.99 -9.09 -5.36
C GLY A 179 19.11 -10.05 -4.17
N HIS A 180 19.96 -9.71 -3.19
CA HIS A 180 20.25 -10.58 -2.05
C HIS A 180 19.01 -10.94 -1.22
N ALA A 181 18.04 -10.03 -1.10
CA ALA A 181 16.79 -10.31 -0.40
C ALA A 181 15.91 -11.26 -1.20
N ALA A 182 15.91 -11.16 -2.54
CA ALA A 182 15.17 -12.09 -3.40
C ALA A 182 15.70 -13.53 -3.26
N GLU A 183 17.02 -13.68 -3.33
CA GLU A 183 17.68 -14.97 -3.13
C GLU A 183 17.31 -15.61 -1.78
N TYR A 184 17.30 -14.82 -0.70
CA TYR A 184 16.89 -15.29 0.62
C TYR A 184 15.41 -15.76 0.63
N TYR A 185 14.52 -15.00 0.02
CA TYR A 185 13.08 -15.35 -0.05
C TYR A 185 12.83 -16.61 -0.85
N ILE A 186 13.54 -16.80 -1.96
CA ILE A 186 13.47 -18.00 -2.80
C ILE A 186 14.01 -19.19 -2.01
N LYS A 187 15.21 -19.05 -1.44
CA LYS A 187 15.90 -20.11 -0.71
C LYS A 187 15.11 -20.64 0.48
N THR A 188 14.45 -19.74 1.20
CA THR A 188 13.66 -20.11 2.39
C THR A 188 12.20 -20.45 2.08
N GLY A 189 11.80 -20.48 0.81
CA GLY A 189 10.43 -20.83 0.40
C GLY A 189 9.35 -19.80 0.78
N ARG A 190 9.74 -18.57 1.13
CA ARG A 190 8.83 -17.49 1.54
C ARG A 190 8.20 -16.75 0.37
N GLY A 191 8.94 -16.69 -0.73
CA GLY A 191 8.52 -16.04 -1.96
C GLY A 191 8.88 -16.90 -3.15
N ARG A 192 8.15 -16.70 -4.24
CA ARG A 192 8.50 -17.33 -5.51
C ARG A 192 9.38 -16.39 -6.32
N GLU A 193 10.28 -16.98 -7.12
CA GLU A 193 11.05 -16.24 -8.11
C GLU A 193 10.11 -15.66 -9.17
N ILE A 194 10.42 -14.44 -9.65
CA ILE A 194 9.68 -13.77 -10.70
C ILE A 194 10.63 -13.18 -11.74
N THR A 195 10.10 -12.89 -12.93
CA THR A 195 10.86 -12.15 -13.94
C THR A 195 10.76 -10.64 -13.71
N ARG A 196 11.67 -9.86 -14.29
CA ARG A 196 11.56 -8.39 -14.31
C ARG A 196 10.24 -7.92 -14.93
N ALA A 197 9.82 -8.53 -16.04
CA ALA A 197 8.56 -8.19 -16.71
C ALA A 197 7.37 -8.41 -15.78
N GLU A 198 7.36 -9.53 -15.04
CA GLU A 198 6.34 -9.80 -14.04
C GLU A 198 6.37 -8.81 -12.87
N ALA A 199 7.56 -8.36 -12.43
CA ALA A 199 7.68 -7.31 -11.42
C ALA A 199 7.00 -6.01 -11.87
N PHE A 200 7.17 -5.60 -13.13
CA PHE A 200 6.46 -4.44 -13.71
C PHE A 200 4.94 -4.64 -13.72
N GLU A 201 4.45 -5.84 -14.06
CA GLU A 201 3.01 -6.15 -14.03
C GLU A 201 2.44 -6.09 -12.60
N ILE A 202 3.20 -6.56 -11.59
CA ILE A 202 2.81 -6.46 -10.18
C ILE A 202 2.73 -5.00 -9.75
N ILE A 203 3.73 -4.18 -10.11
CA ILE A 203 3.73 -2.73 -9.85
C ILE A 203 2.50 -2.08 -10.47
N LYS A 204 2.23 -2.34 -11.76
CA LYS A 204 1.04 -1.81 -12.44
C LYS A 204 -0.25 -2.25 -11.75
N LYS A 205 -0.37 -3.53 -11.40
CA LYS A 205 -1.52 -4.08 -10.67
C LYS A 205 -1.72 -3.39 -9.34
N ALA A 206 -0.66 -3.13 -8.60
CA ALA A 206 -0.71 -2.42 -7.33
C ALA A 206 -1.22 -0.98 -7.50
N GLU A 207 -0.71 -0.25 -8.49
CA GLU A 207 -1.15 1.13 -8.79
C GLU A 207 -2.62 1.19 -9.20
N ASP A 208 -3.05 0.30 -10.10
CA ASP A 208 -4.42 0.21 -10.57
C ASP A 208 -5.40 -0.16 -9.42
N ASN A 209 -4.86 -0.68 -8.31
CA ASN A 209 -5.58 -1.00 -7.08
C ASN A 209 -5.40 0.04 -5.95
N GLY A 210 -4.81 1.20 -6.24
CA GLY A 210 -4.66 2.31 -5.30
C GLY A 210 -3.61 2.08 -4.22
N LEU A 211 -2.66 1.17 -4.44
CA LEU A 211 -1.52 0.96 -3.54
C LEU A 211 -0.38 1.92 -3.86
N MET A 212 0.38 2.27 -2.82
CA MET A 212 1.50 3.21 -2.91
C MET A 212 2.83 2.49 -2.73
N HIS A 213 3.77 2.76 -3.63
CA HIS A 213 5.09 2.15 -3.60
C HIS A 213 5.93 2.72 -2.47
N SER A 214 6.56 1.85 -1.70
CA SER A 214 7.49 2.23 -0.64
C SER A 214 8.68 1.29 -0.63
N ILE A 215 9.86 1.82 -0.37
CA ILE A 215 11.11 1.06 -0.29
C ILE A 215 11.77 1.26 1.07
N PRO A 216 12.55 0.29 1.59
CA PRO A 216 13.45 0.51 2.71
C PRO A 216 14.39 1.70 2.45
N ASN A 217 14.68 2.48 3.50
CA ASN A 217 15.49 3.70 3.44
C ASN A 217 16.59 3.72 4.51
N LEU A 218 16.97 2.54 5.00
CA LEU A 218 18.07 2.31 5.96
C LEU A 218 19.28 1.60 5.33
N ASP A 219 19.22 1.40 4.01
CA ASP A 219 20.29 0.81 3.22
C ASP A 219 21.26 1.88 2.72
N THR A 220 22.31 1.44 2.01
CA THR A 220 23.20 2.33 1.27
C THR A 220 22.39 3.25 0.35
N PRO A 221 22.62 4.59 0.39
CA PRO A 221 21.87 5.52 -0.44
C PRO A 221 21.83 5.12 -1.91
N GLY A 222 20.62 5.11 -2.49
CA GLY A 222 20.41 4.75 -3.89
C GLY A 222 20.22 3.25 -4.15
N HIS A 223 20.42 2.40 -3.14
CA HIS A 223 20.14 0.97 -3.23
C HIS A 223 18.93 0.60 -2.38
N THR A 224 18.19 -0.41 -2.82
CA THR A 224 17.11 -0.99 -2.05
C THR A 224 16.98 -2.47 -2.36
N HIS A 225 16.55 -3.25 -1.36
CA HIS A 225 16.38 -4.69 -1.48
C HIS A 225 14.90 -5.11 -1.53
N ALA A 226 13.96 -4.16 -1.45
CA ALA A 226 12.54 -4.47 -1.51
C ALA A 226 11.69 -3.30 -2.01
N ILE A 227 10.59 -3.62 -2.68
CA ILE A 227 9.52 -2.69 -3.05
C ILE A 227 8.20 -3.20 -2.47
N CYS A 228 7.64 -2.43 -1.55
CA CYS A 228 6.39 -2.70 -0.87
C CYS A 228 5.23 -1.92 -1.53
N ASN A 229 4.11 -2.60 -1.76
CA ASN A 229 2.88 -1.99 -2.28
C ASN A 229 1.90 -1.74 -1.14
N CYS A 230 2.02 -0.57 -0.52
CA CYS A 230 1.43 -0.23 0.77
C CYS A 230 0.01 0.35 0.65
N CYS A 231 -0.86 -0.02 1.59
CA CYS A 231 -2.16 0.60 1.79
C CYS A 231 -2.15 1.49 3.04
N GLY A 232 -3.02 2.51 3.08
CA GLY A 232 -3.10 3.45 4.19
C GLY A 232 -3.60 2.86 5.51
N CYS A 233 -4.35 1.76 5.46
CA CYS A 233 -5.06 1.18 6.60
C CYS A 233 -4.38 -0.05 7.23
N GLY A 234 -3.60 -0.80 6.45
CA GLY A 234 -2.94 -2.03 6.90
C GLY A 234 -1.44 -1.92 7.07
N CYS A 235 -0.76 -0.99 6.38
CA CYS A 235 0.69 -0.90 6.39
C CYS A 235 1.23 -0.28 7.68
N TYR A 236 2.23 -0.92 8.31
CA TYR A 236 2.86 -0.43 9.53
C TYR A 236 3.80 0.74 9.32
N ALA A 237 4.35 0.92 8.12
CA ALA A 237 5.06 2.14 7.75
C ALA A 237 4.09 3.32 7.64
N MET A 238 2.95 3.12 6.95
CA MET A 238 1.93 4.17 6.77
C MET A 238 1.23 4.55 8.07
N ARG A 239 1.17 3.64 9.06
CA ARG A 239 0.74 3.97 10.42
C ARG A 239 1.48 5.20 10.99
N LEU A 240 2.74 5.41 10.65
CA LEU A 240 3.50 6.56 11.16
C LEU A 240 2.91 7.90 10.67
N ALA A 241 2.50 7.98 9.40
CA ALA A 241 1.77 9.14 8.88
C ALA A 241 0.34 9.20 9.40
N ASN A 242 -0.35 8.07 9.49
CA ASN A 242 -1.80 8.08 9.68
C ASN A 242 -2.23 8.10 11.14
N GLU A 243 -1.62 7.25 11.97
CA GLU A 243 -1.92 7.15 13.40
C GLU A 243 -1.17 8.21 14.18
N TYR A 244 0.12 8.38 13.93
CA TYR A 244 0.93 9.34 14.69
C TYR A 244 1.01 10.72 14.04
N LEU A 245 0.38 10.93 12.87
CA LEU A 245 0.37 12.20 12.14
C LEU A 245 1.79 12.74 11.86
N ASN A 246 2.75 11.84 11.66
CA ASN A 246 4.15 12.16 11.42
C ASN A 246 4.51 11.98 9.93
N ASN A 247 3.93 12.81 9.07
CA ASN A 247 4.08 12.68 7.62
C ASN A 247 5.53 12.84 7.10
N ASP A 248 6.37 13.55 7.85
CA ASP A 248 7.77 13.80 7.47
C ASP A 248 8.61 12.51 7.38
N ILE A 249 8.18 11.44 8.05
CA ILE A 249 8.92 10.18 8.10
C ILE A 249 8.61 9.24 6.93
N VAL A 250 7.47 9.41 6.25
CA VAL A 250 7.09 8.61 5.06
C VAL A 250 6.98 9.48 3.81
N ARG A 251 7.84 10.50 3.75
CA ARG A 251 7.80 11.53 2.73
C ARG A 251 8.37 11.03 1.40
N SER A 252 7.76 11.49 0.30
CA SER A 252 8.35 11.44 -1.05
C SER A 252 9.07 12.76 -1.37
N ASN A 253 10.07 12.72 -2.25
CA ASN A 253 10.68 13.92 -2.81
C ASN A 253 9.77 14.65 -3.80
N TYR A 254 8.68 14.00 -4.25
CA TYR A 254 7.65 14.58 -5.08
C TYR A 254 6.43 15.00 -4.26
N LYS A 255 5.77 16.08 -4.70
CA LYS A 255 4.52 16.56 -4.12
C LYS A 255 3.42 16.44 -5.17
N SER A 256 2.33 15.78 -4.82
CA SER A 256 1.11 15.80 -5.64
C SER A 256 0.51 17.20 -5.65
N VAL A 257 0.25 17.73 -6.85
CA VAL A 257 -0.37 19.04 -7.06
C VAL A 257 -1.65 18.86 -7.86
N VAL A 258 -2.72 19.53 -7.44
CA VAL A 258 -3.99 19.55 -8.17
C VAL A 258 -3.97 20.72 -9.14
N ASP A 259 -4.14 20.45 -10.43
CA ASP A 259 -4.41 21.48 -11.43
C ASP A 259 -5.87 21.91 -11.31
N GLU A 260 -6.11 23.05 -10.65
CA GLU A 260 -7.47 23.55 -10.38
C GLU A 260 -8.28 23.87 -11.63
N SER A 261 -7.60 24.20 -12.74
CA SER A 261 -8.22 24.49 -14.03
C SER A 261 -8.81 23.21 -14.67
N LYS A 262 -8.21 22.06 -14.39
CA LYS A 262 -8.65 20.74 -14.89
C LYS A 262 -9.53 19.98 -13.90
N CYS A 263 -9.31 20.19 -12.61
CA CYS A 263 -10.01 19.47 -11.55
C CYS A 263 -11.52 19.75 -11.57
N VAL A 264 -12.35 18.72 -11.65
CA VAL A 264 -13.82 18.83 -11.57
C VAL A 264 -14.38 18.35 -10.23
N ALA A 265 -13.51 18.17 -9.24
CA ALA A 265 -13.85 17.64 -7.91
C ALA A 265 -14.59 16.28 -7.98
N CYS A 266 -14.10 15.36 -8.83
CA CYS A 266 -14.72 14.04 -9.04
C CYS A 266 -14.55 13.07 -7.87
N GLY A 267 -13.53 13.26 -7.01
CA GLY A 267 -13.35 12.44 -5.80
C GLY A 267 -12.42 11.24 -5.94
N GLU A 268 -12.11 10.77 -7.15
CA GLU A 268 -11.29 9.56 -7.36
C GLU A 268 -9.94 9.60 -6.63
N CYS A 269 -9.26 10.75 -6.59
CA CYS A 269 -8.00 10.90 -5.88
C CYS A 269 -8.16 10.80 -4.34
N VAL A 270 -9.29 11.28 -3.81
CA VAL A 270 -9.59 11.27 -2.37
C VAL A 270 -9.81 9.85 -1.86
N ASP A 271 -10.50 9.03 -2.65
CA ASP A 271 -10.78 7.64 -2.30
C ASP A 271 -9.50 6.81 -2.19
N VAL A 272 -8.53 7.03 -3.08
CA VAL A 272 -7.27 6.26 -3.11
C VAL A 272 -6.16 6.82 -2.23
N CYS A 273 -6.27 8.07 -1.75
CA CYS A 273 -5.18 8.74 -1.01
C CYS A 273 -4.76 7.93 0.24
N PRO A 274 -3.56 7.34 0.33
CA PRO A 274 -3.21 6.46 1.45
C PRO A 274 -3.18 7.17 2.80
N THR A 275 -2.91 8.48 2.81
CA THR A 275 -2.76 9.28 4.03
C THR A 275 -3.94 10.18 4.38
N ASN A 276 -5.04 10.07 3.61
CA ASN A 276 -6.20 10.97 3.73
C ASN A 276 -5.82 12.47 3.73
N ALA A 277 -4.76 12.81 2.98
CA ALA A 277 -4.20 14.16 2.88
C ALA A 277 -5.06 15.12 2.02
N ILE A 278 -5.93 14.57 1.17
CA ILE A 278 -6.83 15.34 0.29
C ILE A 278 -8.28 15.06 0.62
N ARG A 279 -9.12 16.10 0.47
CA ARG A 279 -10.55 16.06 0.73
C ARG A 279 -11.28 16.85 -0.35
N LEU A 280 -12.51 16.45 -0.66
CA LEU A 280 -13.39 17.25 -1.50
C LEU A 280 -13.89 18.47 -0.73
N GLY A 281 -13.91 19.61 -1.41
CA GLY A 281 -14.59 20.81 -0.94
C GLY A 281 -15.61 21.26 -1.97
N GLN A 282 -16.40 22.27 -1.61
CA GLN A 282 -17.27 22.93 -2.57
C GLN A 282 -16.43 23.72 -3.59
N LYS A 283 -16.55 23.39 -4.88
CA LYS A 283 -15.98 24.17 -5.97
C LYS A 283 -16.96 25.29 -6.37
N LEU A 284 -17.15 26.28 -5.50
CA LEU A 284 -17.97 27.45 -5.77
C LEU A 284 -17.11 28.57 -6.36
N CYS A 285 -17.68 29.37 -7.26
CA CYS A 285 -17.09 30.65 -7.65
C CYS A 285 -17.16 31.62 -6.46
N SER A 286 -16.20 31.53 -5.54
CA SER A 286 -16.09 32.39 -4.37
C SER A 286 -15.11 33.53 -4.64
N LYS A 287 -15.48 34.76 -4.25
CA LYS A 287 -14.54 35.90 -4.17
C LYS A 287 -13.72 35.88 -2.88
N THR A 288 -14.17 35.11 -1.89
CA THR A 288 -13.48 34.92 -0.62
C THR A 288 -12.46 33.80 -0.79
N PRO A 289 -11.16 34.06 -0.55
CA PRO A 289 -10.15 33.02 -0.51
C PRO A 289 -10.57 31.91 0.46
N LEU A 290 -10.32 30.66 0.08
CA LEU A 290 -10.53 29.54 0.99
C LEU A 290 -9.61 29.70 2.21
N ASP A 291 -10.09 29.29 3.38
CA ASP A 291 -9.25 29.21 4.59
C ASP A 291 -8.22 28.09 4.38
N GLU A 292 -7.04 28.48 3.91
CA GLU A 292 -5.86 27.62 3.86
C GLU A 292 -5.39 27.39 5.29
N THR A 293 -6.02 26.44 5.98
CA THR A 293 -5.56 25.96 7.27
C THR A 293 -4.24 25.22 7.07
N VAL A 294 -3.14 25.96 7.07
CA VAL A 294 -1.79 25.40 7.12
C VAL A 294 -1.62 24.79 8.50
N THR A 295 -1.29 23.50 8.57
CA THR A 295 -0.95 22.84 9.83
C THR A 295 0.26 23.51 10.46
N LYS A 296 0.05 24.34 11.48
CA LYS A 296 1.12 25.06 12.21
C LYS A 296 1.71 24.25 13.35
N VAL A 297 0.96 23.29 13.89
CA VAL A 297 1.35 22.44 15.02
C VAL A 297 1.73 21.08 14.47
N THR A 298 2.97 20.66 14.69
CA THR A 298 3.54 19.44 14.13
C THR A 298 4.36 18.71 15.19
N PRO A 299 4.69 17.43 14.98
CA PRO A 299 5.65 16.72 15.82
C PRO A 299 7.01 17.42 16.02
N ARG A 300 7.38 18.36 15.14
CA ARG A 300 8.69 19.04 15.15
C ARG A 300 8.77 20.21 16.10
N ASN A 301 7.65 20.88 16.33
CA ASN A 301 7.60 22.16 17.04
C ASN A 301 6.70 22.10 18.28
N THR A 302 6.24 20.91 18.67
CA THR A 302 5.39 20.71 19.85
C THR A 302 5.62 19.30 20.40
N GLU A 303 5.47 19.14 21.72
CA GLU A 303 5.47 17.82 22.34
C GLU A 303 4.31 16.98 21.78
N TRP A 304 4.63 15.79 21.26
CA TRP A 304 3.70 15.00 20.47
C TRP A 304 3.25 13.72 21.19
N GLN A 305 2.35 13.90 22.14
CA GLN A 305 1.83 12.83 22.97
C GLN A 305 0.53 12.23 22.39
N ALA A 306 0.00 11.22 23.08
CA ALA A 306 -1.14 10.43 22.63
C ALA A 306 -2.41 11.25 22.33
N ASP A 307 -2.57 12.45 22.90
CA ASP A 307 -3.69 13.38 22.60
C ASP A 307 -3.64 13.94 21.17
N LYS A 308 -2.47 13.90 20.51
CA LYS A 308 -2.26 14.34 19.12
C LYS A 308 -2.36 13.21 18.11
N TRP A 309 -2.53 11.96 18.55
CA TRP A 309 -2.55 10.80 17.66
C TRP A 309 -3.97 10.52 17.18
N ASN A 310 -4.07 9.93 15.99
CA ASN A 310 -5.30 9.45 15.40
C ASN A 310 -5.39 7.91 15.50
N ARG A 311 -5.79 7.39 16.66
CA ARG A 311 -5.92 5.94 16.88
C ARG A 311 -6.91 5.26 15.93
N ASP A 312 -7.93 6.00 15.50
CA ASP A 312 -9.01 5.52 14.63
C ASP A 312 -8.74 5.78 13.14
N TYR A 313 -7.48 6.03 12.73
CA TYR A 313 -7.13 6.40 11.35
C TYR A 313 -7.65 5.45 10.26
N ARG A 314 -7.95 4.20 10.63
CA ARG A 314 -8.48 3.18 9.74
C ARG A 314 -9.95 3.37 9.41
N THR A 315 -10.71 3.99 10.32
CA THR A 315 -12.18 4.07 10.25
C THR A 315 -12.70 5.50 10.20
N ASN A 316 -11.88 6.50 10.54
CA ASN A 316 -12.31 7.90 10.63
C ASN A 316 -11.86 8.80 9.46
N ARG A 317 -11.52 8.19 8.31
CA ARG A 317 -11.16 8.93 7.09
C ARG A 317 -12.26 9.91 6.71
N LYS A 318 -11.87 11.12 6.30
CA LYS A 318 -12.80 12.18 5.87
C LYS A 318 -12.60 12.45 4.39
N ASN A 319 -13.62 12.19 3.57
CA ASN A 319 -13.55 12.40 2.13
C ASN A 319 -14.02 13.79 1.70
N ALA A 320 -14.67 14.54 2.59
CA ALA A 320 -15.10 15.91 2.33
C ALA A 320 -14.75 16.85 3.49
N LEU A 321 -14.64 18.14 3.19
CA LEU A 321 -14.59 19.22 4.17
C LEU A 321 -15.97 19.41 4.82
N ALA A 322 -16.01 20.16 5.92
CA ALA A 322 -17.26 20.47 6.62
C ALA A 322 -18.24 21.30 5.76
N SER A 323 -17.73 22.03 4.77
CA SER A 323 -18.54 22.72 3.75
C SER A 323 -19.24 21.76 2.77
N GLY A 324 -18.89 20.47 2.79
CA GLY A 324 -19.45 19.47 1.88
C GLY A 324 -18.77 19.46 0.51
N THR A 325 -19.39 18.71 -0.40
CA THR A 325 -18.97 18.54 -1.80
C THR A 325 -20.19 18.72 -2.73
N ALA A 326 -20.03 18.45 -4.02
CA ALA A 326 -21.12 18.57 -4.97
C ALA A 326 -22.32 17.69 -4.59
N PRO A 327 -23.55 18.24 -4.66
CA PRO A 327 -24.76 17.50 -4.28
C PRO A 327 -25.03 16.31 -5.19
N CYS A 328 -24.65 16.38 -6.47
CA CYS A 328 -24.88 15.28 -7.42
C CYS A 328 -24.19 13.96 -7.03
N ILE A 329 -22.96 14.00 -6.48
CA ILE A 329 -22.28 12.81 -5.92
C ILE A 329 -22.93 12.41 -4.60
N THR A 330 -23.24 13.40 -3.76
CA THR A 330 -23.74 13.17 -2.39
C THR A 330 -25.13 12.52 -2.39
N LYS A 331 -25.99 12.92 -3.32
CA LYS A 331 -27.37 12.44 -3.47
C LYS A 331 -27.49 11.18 -4.31
N CYS A 332 -26.47 10.83 -5.09
CA CYS A 332 -26.43 9.53 -5.75
C CYS A 332 -26.23 8.44 -4.69
N PRO A 333 -27.13 7.44 -4.56
CA PRO A 333 -26.95 6.35 -3.59
C PRO A 333 -25.69 5.52 -3.81
N ALA A 334 -25.18 5.48 -5.05
CA ALA A 334 -23.94 4.79 -5.40
C ALA A 334 -22.71 5.73 -5.39
N HIS A 335 -22.87 7.00 -5.02
CA HIS A 335 -21.81 8.02 -4.98
C HIS A 335 -20.94 8.09 -6.24
N ILE A 336 -21.54 7.83 -7.41
CA ILE A 336 -20.80 7.85 -8.68
C ILE A 336 -20.22 9.26 -8.93
N PRO A 337 -19.02 9.37 -9.51
CA PRO A 337 -18.34 10.65 -9.72
C PRO A 337 -18.92 11.40 -10.92
N VAL A 338 -20.11 12.00 -10.73
CA VAL A 338 -20.92 12.68 -11.77
C VAL A 338 -20.11 13.68 -12.60
N GLN A 339 -19.43 14.61 -11.95
CA GLN A 339 -18.62 15.62 -12.63
C GLN A 339 -17.48 14.98 -13.43
N GLY A 340 -16.93 13.87 -12.95
CA GLY A 340 -15.84 13.15 -13.58
C GLY A 340 -16.25 12.54 -14.92
N TYR A 341 -17.30 11.72 -14.94
CA TYR A 341 -17.71 11.06 -16.18
C TYR A 341 -18.35 12.04 -17.18
N ILE A 342 -19.03 13.09 -16.71
CA ILE A 342 -19.54 14.15 -17.59
C ILE A 342 -18.37 14.88 -18.26
N LYS A 343 -17.31 15.20 -17.50
CA LYS A 343 -16.10 15.84 -18.06
C LYS A 343 -15.44 14.96 -19.11
N LEU A 344 -15.31 13.66 -18.86
CA LEU A 344 -14.78 12.69 -19.82
C LEU A 344 -15.67 12.61 -21.07
N ALA A 345 -16.99 12.55 -20.92
CA ALA A 345 -17.93 12.52 -22.02
C ALA A 345 -17.88 13.80 -22.87
N ALA A 346 -17.74 14.98 -22.24
CA ALA A 346 -17.56 16.25 -22.93
C ALA A 346 -16.26 16.31 -23.75
N GLN A 347 -15.28 15.45 -23.45
CA GLN A 347 -14.04 15.30 -24.19
C GLN A 347 -14.09 14.16 -25.24
N GLY A 348 -15.24 13.51 -25.42
CA GLY A 348 -15.39 12.33 -26.30
C GLY A 348 -14.79 11.04 -25.72
N ARG A 349 -14.32 11.05 -24.46
CA ARG A 349 -13.67 9.92 -23.78
C ARG A 349 -14.69 8.98 -23.15
N TYR A 350 -15.59 8.44 -23.98
CA TYR A 350 -16.75 7.68 -23.50
C TYR A 350 -16.40 6.35 -22.84
N THR A 351 -15.36 5.65 -23.31
CA THR A 351 -14.92 4.38 -22.70
C THR A 351 -14.44 4.60 -21.27
N GLU A 352 -13.64 5.64 -21.04
CA GLU A 352 -13.13 5.99 -19.71
C GLU A 352 -14.25 6.51 -18.81
N ALA A 353 -15.23 7.23 -19.37
CA ALA A 353 -16.44 7.63 -18.65
C ALA A 353 -17.25 6.40 -18.20
N LEU A 354 -17.40 5.39 -19.07
CA LEU A 354 -18.08 4.14 -18.73
C LEU A 354 -17.32 3.35 -17.66
N GLU A 355 -16.02 3.21 -17.80
CA GLU A 355 -15.16 2.58 -16.79
C GLU A 355 -15.31 3.27 -15.42
N LEU A 356 -15.25 4.61 -15.41
CA LEU A 356 -15.41 5.40 -14.19
C LEU A 356 -16.77 5.18 -13.52
N ILE A 357 -17.86 5.08 -14.30
CA ILE A 357 -19.18 4.74 -13.75
C ILE A 357 -19.18 3.31 -13.20
N LYS A 358 -18.61 2.35 -13.92
CA LYS A 358 -18.62 0.92 -13.57
C LYS A 358 -17.76 0.56 -12.36
N LYS A 359 -16.84 1.43 -11.95
CA LYS A 359 -16.15 1.30 -10.64
C LYS A 359 -17.12 1.34 -9.46
N HIS A 360 -18.21 2.09 -9.58
CA HIS A 360 -19.14 2.38 -8.49
C HIS A 360 -20.54 1.77 -8.71
N ASN A 361 -20.93 1.55 -9.97
CA ASN A 361 -22.23 1.01 -10.33
C ASN A 361 -22.07 -0.12 -11.37
N PRO A 362 -22.33 -1.40 -11.02
CA PRO A 362 -22.22 -2.51 -11.96
C PRO A 362 -23.33 -2.54 -13.03
N LEU A 363 -24.42 -1.79 -12.86
CA LEU A 363 -25.60 -1.80 -13.73
C LEU A 363 -25.92 -0.40 -14.32
N PRO A 364 -24.95 0.27 -14.97
CA PRO A 364 -25.15 1.65 -15.44
C PRO A 364 -26.23 1.75 -16.52
N ALA A 365 -26.38 0.74 -17.37
CA ALA A 365 -27.36 0.73 -18.45
C ALA A 365 -28.81 0.63 -17.95
N VAL A 366 -29.01 -0.08 -16.82
CA VAL A 366 -30.30 -0.16 -16.12
C VAL A 366 -30.55 1.16 -15.41
N CYS A 367 -29.60 1.60 -14.56
CA CYS A 367 -29.74 2.85 -13.83
C CYS A 367 -29.93 4.07 -14.75
N GLY A 368 -29.35 4.11 -15.95
CA GLY A 368 -29.59 5.20 -16.92
C GLY A 368 -31.00 5.24 -17.52
N ARG A 369 -31.89 4.31 -17.15
CA ARG A 369 -33.26 4.24 -17.67
C ARG A 369 -34.32 4.31 -16.59
N ILE A 370 -33.98 3.85 -15.37
CA ILE A 370 -34.94 3.76 -14.25
C ILE A 370 -34.54 4.59 -13.03
N CYS A 371 -33.40 5.29 -13.07
CA CYS A 371 -32.94 6.05 -11.90
C CYS A 371 -33.94 7.16 -11.55
N PRO A 372 -34.22 7.39 -10.26
CA PRO A 372 -35.08 8.48 -9.82
C PRO A 372 -34.43 9.88 -9.95
N ARG A 373 -33.20 9.97 -10.47
CA ARG A 373 -32.51 11.23 -10.77
C ARG A 373 -32.32 12.18 -9.57
N LEU A 374 -32.13 11.65 -8.36
CA LEU A 374 -31.86 12.44 -7.13
C LEU A 374 -30.67 13.41 -7.27
N CYS A 375 -29.70 13.08 -8.13
CA CYS A 375 -28.56 13.94 -8.41
C CYS A 375 -28.92 15.19 -9.24
N GLU A 376 -30.02 15.14 -9.99
CA GLU A 376 -30.55 16.25 -10.78
C GLU A 376 -31.46 17.14 -9.94
N GLU A 377 -32.24 16.55 -9.00
CA GLU A 377 -33.11 17.30 -8.07
C GLU A 377 -32.35 18.37 -7.27
N ASP A 378 -31.16 18.03 -6.78
CA ASP A 378 -30.29 18.95 -6.01
C ASP A 378 -29.17 19.56 -6.88
N CYS A 379 -29.30 19.54 -8.22
CA CYS A 379 -28.27 20.10 -9.08
C CYS A 379 -28.17 21.61 -8.88
N THR A 380 -27.01 22.12 -8.44
CA THR A 380 -26.76 23.56 -8.24
C THR A 380 -26.90 24.40 -9.52
N ARG A 381 -26.93 23.77 -10.71
CA ARG A 381 -27.23 24.48 -11.97
C ARG A 381 -28.71 24.86 -12.08
N GLY A 382 -29.60 24.08 -11.46
CA GLY A 382 -31.03 24.37 -11.40
C GLY A 382 -31.37 25.69 -10.66
N ASP A 383 -30.45 26.21 -9.85
CA ASP A 383 -30.58 27.54 -9.24
C ASP A 383 -30.41 28.68 -10.27
N ILE A 384 -29.87 28.39 -11.46
CA ILE A 384 -29.61 29.35 -12.54
C ILE A 384 -30.60 29.15 -13.67
N ASP A 385 -30.71 27.93 -14.20
CA ASP A 385 -31.63 27.57 -15.27
C ASP A 385 -32.25 26.19 -15.03
N GLU A 386 -31.67 25.12 -15.57
CA GLU A 386 -32.17 23.77 -15.46
C GLU A 386 -31.07 22.82 -14.95
N ALA A 387 -31.49 21.72 -14.31
CA ALA A 387 -30.54 20.71 -13.89
C ALA A 387 -29.79 20.14 -15.10
N VAL A 388 -28.52 19.79 -14.91
CA VAL A 388 -27.78 19.04 -15.92
C VAL A 388 -28.49 17.71 -16.14
N ALA A 389 -28.70 17.31 -17.40
CA ALA A 389 -29.30 16.02 -17.78
C ALA A 389 -28.33 14.84 -17.52
N VAL A 390 -27.96 14.65 -16.25
CA VAL A 390 -26.99 13.66 -15.75
C VAL A 390 -27.39 12.24 -16.16
N ASP A 391 -28.67 11.90 -16.02
CA ASP A 391 -29.21 10.58 -16.31
C ASP A 391 -29.19 10.29 -17.82
N ASP A 392 -29.53 11.25 -18.66
CA ASP A 392 -29.50 11.09 -20.13
C ASP A 392 -28.05 10.95 -20.63
N ILE A 393 -27.11 11.72 -20.07
CA ILE A 393 -25.67 11.56 -20.36
C ILE A 393 -25.21 10.17 -19.92
N LYS A 394 -25.57 9.73 -18.71
CA LYS A 394 -25.24 8.38 -18.19
C LYS A 394 -25.85 7.29 -19.07
N LYS A 395 -27.10 7.46 -19.54
CA LYS A 395 -27.78 6.55 -20.45
C LYS A 395 -27.01 6.40 -21.76
N PHE A 396 -26.64 7.52 -22.38
CA PHE A 396 -25.86 7.54 -23.61
C PHE A 396 -24.49 6.86 -23.44
N ILE A 397 -23.77 7.14 -22.35
CA ILE A 397 -22.50 6.47 -22.05
C ILE A 397 -22.71 4.97 -21.85
N ALA A 398 -23.74 4.59 -21.09
CA ALA A 398 -24.02 3.21 -20.73
C ALA A 398 -24.61 2.37 -21.87
N GLU A 399 -25.08 2.98 -22.97
CA GLU A 399 -25.45 2.25 -24.18
C GLU A 399 -24.26 1.48 -24.76
N LYS A 400 -23.04 2.02 -24.64
CA LYS A 400 -21.80 1.31 -25.00
C LYS A 400 -21.58 0.02 -24.20
N ASP A 401 -22.16 -0.09 -23.01
CA ASP A 401 -22.05 -1.30 -22.19
C ASP A 401 -22.93 -2.46 -22.70
N LEU A 402 -23.97 -2.12 -23.47
CA LEU A 402 -24.88 -3.10 -24.07
C LEU A 402 -24.25 -3.79 -25.29
N GLU A 403 -23.42 -3.07 -26.04
CA GLU A 403 -22.69 -3.61 -27.19
C GLU A 403 -21.48 -4.43 -26.75
N MET A 404 -21.35 -5.67 -27.26
CA MET A 404 -20.23 -6.55 -26.91
C MET A 404 -18.85 -5.95 -27.26
N SER A 405 -18.75 -5.17 -28.34
CA SER A 405 -17.51 -4.55 -28.80
C SER A 405 -17.00 -3.43 -27.91
N THR A 406 -17.87 -2.79 -27.13
CA THR A 406 -17.51 -1.63 -26.30
C THR A 406 -17.81 -1.84 -24.81
N ARG A 407 -18.35 -2.99 -24.44
CA ARG A 407 -18.62 -3.37 -23.05
C ARG A 407 -17.34 -3.32 -22.24
N PHE A 408 -17.40 -2.62 -21.10
CA PHE A 408 -16.32 -2.65 -20.14
C PHE A 408 -16.54 -3.77 -19.14
N MET A 409 -15.57 -4.67 -18.99
CA MET A 409 -15.56 -5.71 -17.97
C MET A 409 -14.51 -5.36 -16.93
N SER A 410 -14.91 -5.27 -15.66
CA SER A 410 -13.97 -5.02 -14.58
C SER A 410 -12.97 -6.19 -14.47
N VAL A 411 -11.73 -5.84 -14.17
CA VAL A 411 -10.68 -6.84 -13.94
C VAL A 411 -10.92 -7.52 -12.59
N LYS A 412 -10.79 -8.85 -12.57
CA LYS A 412 -10.86 -9.63 -11.34
C LYS A 412 -9.76 -9.16 -10.38
N ARG A 413 -10.17 -8.56 -9.25
CA ARG A 413 -9.26 -8.02 -8.23
C ARG A 413 -8.56 -9.12 -7.44
N HIS A 414 -9.35 -10.04 -6.89
CA HIS A 414 -8.89 -11.16 -6.06
C HIS A 414 -9.18 -12.49 -6.73
N ASP A 415 -8.28 -13.46 -6.58
CA ASP A 415 -8.58 -14.85 -6.92
C ASP A 415 -9.13 -15.62 -5.73
N TYR A 416 -10.44 -15.89 -5.79
CA TYR A 416 -11.15 -16.72 -4.84
C TYR A 416 -11.76 -17.96 -5.52
N SER A 417 -11.13 -18.47 -6.59
CA SER A 417 -11.60 -19.66 -7.31
C SER A 417 -11.59 -20.94 -6.45
N ASP A 418 -10.80 -20.95 -5.39
CA ASP A 418 -10.75 -21.98 -4.35
C ASP A 418 -11.92 -21.90 -3.36
N LYS A 419 -12.61 -20.75 -3.28
CA LYS A 419 -13.73 -20.52 -2.35
C LYS A 419 -15.06 -20.71 -3.05
N LYS A 420 -15.95 -21.47 -2.42
CA LYS A 420 -17.34 -21.62 -2.89
C LYS A 420 -18.18 -20.47 -2.36
N ILE A 421 -18.75 -19.68 -3.27
CA ILE A 421 -19.64 -18.56 -2.96
C ILE A 421 -21.00 -18.86 -3.59
N ALA A 422 -22.07 -18.83 -2.78
CA ALA A 422 -23.44 -19.00 -3.24
C ALA A 422 -24.17 -17.65 -3.22
N ILE A 423 -24.87 -17.33 -4.31
CA ILE A 423 -25.73 -16.15 -4.44
C ILE A 423 -27.16 -16.67 -4.63
N ILE A 424 -28.06 -16.35 -3.70
CA ILE A 424 -29.48 -16.73 -3.78
C ILE A 424 -30.28 -15.52 -4.26
N GLY A 425 -30.79 -15.60 -5.48
CA GLY A 425 -31.47 -14.49 -6.16
C GLY A 425 -30.56 -13.81 -7.18
N SER A 426 -31.14 -13.44 -8.32
CA SER A 426 -30.44 -12.82 -9.47
C SER A 426 -30.93 -11.39 -9.74
N GLY A 427 -31.47 -10.73 -8.72
CA GLY A 427 -31.84 -9.32 -8.77
C GLY A 427 -30.63 -8.39 -8.66
N PRO A 428 -30.84 -7.07 -8.85
CA PRO A 428 -29.84 -6.04 -8.58
C PRO A 428 -29.32 -6.02 -7.14
#